data_AF-A0AAV4GL12-F1
#
_entry.id   AF-A0AAV4GL12-F1
#
_cell.length_a   1.000
_cell.length_b   1.000
_cell.length_c   1.000
_cell.angle_alpha   90.00
_cell.angle_beta   90.00
_cell.angle_gamma   90.00
#
_symmetry.space_group_name_H-M   'P 1'
#
loop_
_entity.id
_entity.type
_entity.pdbx_description
1 polymer ?
#
loop_
_entity_poly.entity_id
_entity_poly.type
_entity_poly.pdbx_seq_one_letter_code
_entity_poly.pdbx_strand_id
1 'polypeptide(L)'
;MRHYVRLQVTSLVTLCVSLVVTSALLTCSLTLMFASPIAEVARRFYLPVTREANANTRGSLSLPARFEQREASQRETSDILIRHPKKNDLDPQPTSWLQRFLPANNDSNKFEQPQSRAPQCLLLGFAKCGTSALLEFLNLHPKIVTLDWEPDYFCDRMYKKYDLKWYVGRMPPSLPGQITIEKSPCYIVEHDAHIRIHAMNSSVKVRGARQ
;
A
#
# COMPACT_ATOMS: atom_id res chain seq x y z
N MET A 1 72.51 -0.47 -4.54
CA MET A 1 71.65 0.67 -4.15
C MET A 1 70.60 1.01 -5.22
N ARG A 2 70.98 1.38 -6.47
CA ARG A 2 70.00 1.78 -7.53
C ARG A 2 69.00 0.69 -7.97
N HIS A 3 69.38 -0.59 -7.98
CA HIS A 3 68.47 -1.69 -8.33
C HIS A 3 67.40 -1.96 -7.27
N TYR A 4 67.73 -1.78 -5.99
CA TYR A 4 66.79 -1.97 -4.88
C TYR A 4 65.67 -0.93 -4.89
N VAL A 5 66.02 0.33 -5.17
CA VAL A 5 65.06 1.44 -5.29
C VAL A 5 64.11 1.21 -6.47
N ARG A 6 64.61 0.70 -7.61
CA ARG A 6 63.76 0.38 -8.76
C ARG A 6 62.78 -0.75 -8.47
N LEU A 7 63.21 -1.81 -7.79
CA LEU A 7 62.32 -2.92 -7.40
C LEU A 7 61.23 -2.46 -6.41
N GLN A 8 61.56 -1.60 -5.45
CA GLN A 8 60.56 -1.09 -4.50
C GLN A 8 59.52 -0.20 -5.17
N VAL A 9 59.92 0.67 -6.09
CA VAL A 9 58.98 1.53 -6.83
C VAL A 9 58.08 0.70 -7.75
N THR A 10 58.61 -0.30 -8.46
CA THR A 10 57.77 -1.17 -9.30
C THR A 10 56.79 -2.01 -8.48
N SER A 11 57.21 -2.51 -7.32
CA SER A 11 56.33 -3.27 -6.42
C SER A 11 55.19 -2.39 -5.88
N LEU A 12 55.52 -1.18 -5.42
CA LEU A 12 54.53 -0.23 -4.90
C LEU A 12 53.50 0.18 -5.96
N VAL A 13 53.96 0.50 -7.18
CA VAL A 13 53.06 0.85 -8.29
C VAL A 13 52.15 -0.33 -8.66
N THR A 14 52.69 -1.55 -8.69
CA THR A 14 51.90 -2.76 -9.00
C THR A 14 50.86 -3.07 -7.92
N LEU A 15 51.20 -2.87 -6.65
CA LEU A 15 50.27 -3.03 -5.52
C LEU A 15 49.15 -1.98 -5.57
N CYS A 16 49.47 -0.71 -5.86
CA CYS A 16 48.46 0.35 -6.01
C CYS A 16 47.48 0.06 -7.16
N VAL A 17 47.97 -0.34 -8.33
CA VAL A 17 47.11 -0.67 -9.47
C VAL A 17 46.19 -1.85 -9.14
N SER A 18 46.72 -2.88 -8.48
CA SER A 18 45.94 -4.07 -8.09
C SER A 18 44.86 -3.73 -7.06
N LEU A 19 45.13 -2.84 -6.11
CA LEU A 19 44.16 -2.40 -5.11
C LEU A 19 43.01 -1.58 -5.73
N VAL A 20 43.31 -0.71 -6.70
CA VAL A 20 42.30 0.08 -7.41
C VAL A 20 41.40 -0.80 -8.27
N VAL A 21 41.98 -1.78 -8.98
CA VAL A 21 41.20 -2.69 -9.83
C VAL A 21 40.31 -3.60 -8.98
N THR A 22 40.83 -4.15 -7.88
CA THR A 22 40.04 -5.04 -7.01
C THR A 22 38.90 -4.30 -6.31
N SER A 23 39.10 -3.06 -5.85
CA SER A 23 38.03 -2.26 -5.25
C SER A 23 36.94 -1.87 -6.27
N ALA A 24 37.29 -1.56 -7.52
CA ALA A 24 36.33 -1.31 -8.59
C ALA A 24 35.50 -2.56 -8.96
N LEU A 25 36.14 -3.74 -8.99
CA LEU A 25 35.44 -5.00 -9.26
C LEU A 25 34.54 -5.42 -8.09
N LEU A 26 34.99 -5.21 -6.84
CA LEU A 26 34.20 -5.53 -5.65
C LEU A 26 32.96 -4.62 -5.57
N THR A 27 33.13 -3.32 -5.84
CA THR A 27 32.01 -2.36 -5.86
C THR A 27 31.04 -2.65 -7.00
N CYS A 28 31.51 -3.00 -8.20
CA CYS A 28 30.66 -3.43 -9.30
C CYS A 28 29.86 -4.70 -8.95
N SER A 29 30.53 -5.72 -8.40
CA SER A 29 29.88 -6.99 -8.00
C SER A 29 28.84 -6.78 -6.90
N LEU A 30 29.17 -6.01 -5.85
CA LEU A 30 28.22 -5.63 -4.80
C LEU A 30 27.03 -4.86 -5.37
N THR A 31 27.27 -3.90 -6.28
CA THR A 31 26.19 -3.14 -6.92
C THR A 31 25.27 -4.06 -7.74
N LEU A 32 25.81 -5.05 -8.46
CA LEU A 32 25.02 -6.04 -9.20
C LEU A 32 24.21 -6.97 -8.28
N MET A 33 24.77 -7.37 -7.13
CA MET A 33 24.07 -8.17 -6.13
C MET A 33 22.92 -7.39 -5.46
N PHE A 34 23.11 -6.10 -5.16
CA PHE A 34 22.12 -5.26 -4.47
C PHE A 34 21.14 -4.52 -5.41
N ALA A 35 21.41 -4.43 -6.71
CA ALA A 35 20.48 -3.88 -7.69
C ALA A 35 19.38 -4.88 -8.11
N SER A 36 19.59 -6.17 -7.89
CA SER A 36 18.64 -7.24 -8.25
C SER A 36 17.36 -7.32 -7.40
N PRO A 37 17.34 -7.09 -6.06
CA PRO A 37 16.11 -7.24 -5.28
C PRO A 37 15.04 -6.19 -5.59
N ILE A 38 15.41 -5.01 -6.11
CA ILE A 38 14.45 -3.94 -6.40
C ILE A 38 13.91 -4.04 -7.83
N ALA A 39 14.76 -4.41 -8.80
CA ALA A 39 14.38 -4.53 -10.20
C ALA A 39 13.51 -5.79 -10.49
N GLU A 40 13.75 -6.90 -9.79
CA GLU A 40 12.97 -8.14 -9.97
C GLU A 40 11.56 -8.02 -9.36
N VAL A 41 11.41 -7.29 -8.25
CA VAL A 41 10.11 -6.93 -7.68
C VAL A 41 9.33 -6.00 -8.63
N ALA A 42 10.01 -5.06 -9.30
CA ALA A 42 9.37 -4.20 -10.29
C ALA A 42 8.90 -4.98 -11.54
N ARG A 43 9.67 -5.97 -12.02
CA ARG A 43 9.27 -6.81 -13.17
C ARG A 43 8.03 -7.65 -12.91
N ARG A 44 7.81 -8.14 -11.69
CA ARG A 44 6.58 -8.89 -11.35
C ARG A 44 5.33 -8.02 -11.29
N PHE A 45 5.48 -6.70 -11.10
CA PHE A 45 4.35 -5.76 -11.05
C PHE A 45 4.10 -5.03 -12.38
N TYR A 46 5.05 -5.03 -13.32
CA TYR A 46 4.91 -4.41 -14.65
C TYR A 46 4.89 -5.48 -15.75
N LEU A 47 3.80 -6.24 -15.85
CA LEU A 47 3.44 -6.86 -17.13
C LEU A 47 2.50 -5.89 -17.87
N PRO A 48 2.92 -5.32 -19.02
CA PRO A 48 1.99 -4.62 -19.88
C PRO A 48 1.12 -5.65 -20.61
N VAL A 49 -0.20 -5.42 -20.57
CA VAL A 49 -1.18 -6.11 -21.40
C VAL A 49 -0.82 -5.88 -22.87
N THR A 50 -0.47 -6.94 -23.58
CA THR A 50 -0.28 -6.92 -25.04
C THR A 50 -1.62 -6.62 -25.71
N ARG A 51 -1.70 -5.53 -26.45
CA ARG A 51 -2.84 -5.20 -27.29
C ARG A 51 -2.47 -5.51 -28.74
N GLU A 52 -3.15 -6.48 -29.34
CA GLU A 52 -2.94 -6.89 -30.73
C GLU A 52 -3.21 -5.73 -31.70
N ALA A 53 -2.30 -5.58 -32.66
CA ALA A 53 -2.40 -4.65 -33.76
C ALA A 53 -3.27 -5.24 -34.86
N ASN A 54 -4.36 -4.54 -35.22
CA ASN A 54 -5.00 -4.70 -36.51
C ASN A 54 -4.97 -3.35 -37.21
N ALA A 55 -4.05 -3.22 -38.16
CA ALA A 55 -3.88 -2.03 -38.98
C ALA A 55 -4.57 -2.26 -40.32
N ASN A 56 -5.68 -1.55 -40.55
CA ASN A 56 -6.20 -1.35 -41.89
C ASN A 56 -6.61 0.12 -42.09
N THR A 57 -6.10 0.65 -43.20
CA THR A 57 -6.65 1.77 -44.00
C THR A 57 -6.25 3.21 -43.66
N ARG A 58 -5.25 3.67 -44.43
CA ARG A 58 -4.93 5.00 -44.99
C ARG A 58 -5.98 6.12 -44.82
N GLY A 59 -5.51 7.33 -44.47
CA GLY A 59 -6.23 8.59 -44.77
C GLY A 59 -5.75 9.85 -44.05
N SER A 60 -4.92 10.65 -44.74
CA SER A 60 -4.73 12.12 -44.68
C SER A 60 -4.55 12.89 -43.36
N LEU A 61 -3.41 13.60 -43.30
CA LEU A 61 -3.14 14.76 -42.43
C LEU A 61 -4.21 15.86 -42.58
N SER A 62 -4.71 16.33 -41.44
CA SER A 62 -4.95 17.76 -41.19
C SER A 62 -5.10 18.00 -39.67
N LEU A 63 -4.37 18.99 -39.15
CA LEU A 63 -4.69 19.62 -37.85
C LEU A 63 -5.73 20.71 -38.12
N PRO A 64 -6.70 20.88 -37.21
CA PRO A 64 -6.69 22.15 -36.49
C PRO A 64 -6.98 22.02 -34.99
N ALA A 65 -6.51 23.01 -34.24
CA ALA A 65 -6.81 23.24 -32.84
C ALA A 65 -8.32 23.45 -32.62
N ARG A 66 -8.92 22.74 -31.65
CA ARG A 66 -9.99 23.29 -30.80
C ARG A 66 -10.23 22.42 -29.58
N PHE A 67 -9.88 22.98 -28.42
CA PHE A 67 -10.50 22.69 -27.12
C PHE A 67 -12.03 22.70 -27.29
N GLU A 68 -12.74 21.78 -26.62
CA GLU A 68 -14.20 21.55 -26.66
C GLU A 68 -14.75 20.74 -27.84
N GLN A 69 -14.76 19.41 -27.69
CA GLN A 69 -15.92 18.51 -27.93
C GLN A 69 -15.46 17.06 -28.00
N ARG A 70 -15.51 16.37 -26.85
CA ARG A 70 -15.77 14.93 -26.75
C ARG A 70 -16.11 14.54 -25.30
N GLU A 71 -17.20 15.11 -24.80
CA GLU A 71 -18.11 14.28 -24.00
C GLU A 71 -18.70 13.18 -24.92
N ALA A 72 -19.14 12.07 -24.33
CA ALA A 72 -19.72 10.89 -24.99
C ALA A 72 -18.76 9.80 -25.52
N SER A 73 -17.74 9.47 -24.75
CA SER A 73 -17.36 8.07 -24.56
C SER A 73 -17.57 7.82 -23.06
N GLN A 74 -18.75 7.44 -22.55
CA GLN A 74 -19.41 6.15 -22.82
C GLN A 74 -18.41 5.05 -23.16
N ARG A 75 -17.25 5.05 -22.48
CA ARG A 75 -16.72 3.80 -21.99
C ARG A 75 -17.73 3.38 -20.95
N GLU A 76 -18.27 2.18 -21.10
CA GLU A 76 -19.00 1.46 -20.07
C GLU A 76 -18.51 1.96 -18.70
N THR A 77 -19.35 2.66 -17.95
CA THR A 77 -19.22 2.66 -16.51
C THR A 77 -19.23 1.19 -16.15
N SER A 78 -18.05 0.57 -16.11
CA SER A 78 -17.88 -0.74 -15.51
C SER A 78 -18.56 -0.61 -14.18
N ASP A 79 -19.72 -1.27 -14.01
CA ASP A 79 -20.61 -1.04 -12.89
C ASP A 79 -19.78 -1.00 -11.62
N ILE A 80 -19.59 0.21 -11.08
CA ILE A 80 -18.69 0.41 -9.95
C ILE A 80 -19.34 -0.37 -8.82
N LEU A 81 -18.68 -1.45 -8.40
CA LEU A 81 -19.20 -2.25 -7.31
C LEU A 81 -19.14 -1.38 -6.06
N ILE A 82 -20.31 -0.96 -5.56
CA ILE A 82 -20.47 -0.24 -4.30
C ILE A 82 -21.24 -1.14 -3.35
N ARG A 83 -20.59 -1.54 -2.26
CA ARG A 83 -21.22 -2.30 -1.17
C ARG A 83 -21.66 -1.32 -0.10
N HIS A 84 -22.95 -1.29 0.21
CA HIS A 84 -23.45 -0.56 1.36
C HIS A 84 -23.29 -1.43 2.62
N PRO A 85 -22.66 -0.92 3.68
CA PRO A 85 -22.48 -1.63 4.93
C PRO A 85 -23.85 -1.94 5.56
N LYS A 86 -24.07 -3.17 6.01
CA LYS A 86 -25.17 -3.43 6.94
C LYS A 86 -24.76 -2.93 8.32
N LYS A 87 -25.72 -2.51 9.15
CA LYS A 87 -25.45 -2.04 10.52
C LYS A 87 -24.56 -3.03 11.30
N ASN A 88 -24.84 -4.31 11.15
CA ASN A 88 -24.11 -5.40 11.79
C ASN A 88 -22.68 -5.61 11.26
N ASP A 89 -22.35 -5.14 10.05
CA ASP A 89 -21.03 -5.34 9.45
C ASP A 89 -19.99 -4.38 10.05
N LEU A 90 -20.42 -3.21 10.52
CA LEU A 90 -19.55 -2.18 11.10
C LEU A 90 -19.36 -2.36 12.61
N ASP A 91 -20.39 -2.90 13.28
CA ASP A 91 -20.36 -3.15 14.71
C ASP A 91 -19.65 -4.48 15.03
N PRO A 92 -18.83 -4.53 16.09
CA PRO A 92 -18.17 -5.76 16.51
C PRO A 92 -19.23 -6.84 16.82
N GLN A 93 -19.21 -7.91 16.05
CA GLN A 93 -20.09 -9.05 16.31
C GLN A 93 -19.58 -9.77 17.57
N PRO A 94 -20.44 -10.06 18.57
CA PRO A 94 -20.08 -11.01 19.61
C PRO A 94 -19.72 -12.32 18.92
N THR A 95 -18.57 -12.92 19.24
CA THR A 95 -18.28 -14.24 18.65
C THR A 95 -19.39 -15.19 19.08
N SER A 96 -19.94 -15.95 18.12
CA SER A 96 -21.08 -16.84 18.37
C SER A 96 -20.82 -17.83 19.49
N TRP A 97 -19.55 -18.23 19.67
CA TRP A 97 -19.13 -19.08 20.76
C TRP A 97 -19.11 -18.33 22.11
N LEU A 98 -18.70 -17.06 22.18
CA LEU A 98 -18.74 -16.28 23.43
C LEU A 98 -20.17 -16.04 23.89
N GLN A 99 -21.11 -15.84 22.97
CA GLN A 99 -22.51 -15.62 23.32
C GLN A 99 -23.14 -16.83 24.03
N ARG A 100 -22.60 -18.04 23.84
CA ARG A 100 -23.00 -19.25 24.57
C ARG A 100 -22.46 -19.31 26.00
N PHE A 101 -21.39 -18.58 26.33
CA PHE A 101 -20.73 -18.59 27.64
C PHE A 101 -20.94 -17.31 28.46
N LEU A 102 -21.59 -16.28 27.90
CA LEU A 102 -21.90 -15.06 28.63
C LEU A 102 -23.18 -15.26 29.47
N PRO A 103 -23.11 -15.09 30.81
CA PRO A 103 -24.29 -15.17 31.66
C PRO A 103 -25.24 -14.02 31.32
N ALA A 104 -26.51 -14.35 31.13
CA ALA A 104 -27.57 -13.36 30.99
C ALA A 104 -27.88 -12.76 32.36
N ASN A 105 -27.23 -11.65 32.74
CA ASN A 105 -27.91 -10.52 33.42
C ASN A 105 -27.00 -9.35 33.84
N ASN A 106 -27.67 -8.19 33.92
CA ASN A 106 -27.40 -7.00 34.72
C ASN A 106 -26.37 -7.22 35.85
N ASP A 107 -25.17 -6.65 35.71
CA ASP A 107 -24.59 -5.74 36.71
C ASP A 107 -23.27 -5.13 36.21
N SER A 108 -23.08 -3.87 36.56
CA SER A 108 -22.23 -2.86 35.94
C SER A 108 -20.77 -2.89 36.39
N ASN A 109 -20.02 -3.92 35.99
CA ASN A 109 -18.57 -3.84 35.83
C ASN A 109 -18.14 -4.73 34.67
N LYS A 110 -18.58 -4.34 33.46
CA LYS A 110 -18.11 -4.98 32.23
C LYS A 110 -16.66 -4.55 32.03
N PHE A 111 -15.71 -5.44 32.32
CA PHE A 111 -14.39 -5.33 31.69
C PHE A 111 -14.65 -5.26 30.18
N GLU A 112 -14.42 -4.08 29.60
CA GLU A 112 -14.65 -3.86 28.18
C GLU A 112 -13.69 -4.75 27.41
N GLN A 113 -14.23 -5.80 26.79
CA GLN A 113 -13.42 -6.73 26.03
C GLN A 113 -12.96 -6.04 24.74
N PRO A 114 -11.67 -6.16 24.37
CA PRO A 114 -11.19 -5.71 23.07
C PRO A 114 -11.95 -6.40 21.94
N GLN A 115 -12.43 -5.63 20.96
CA GLN A 115 -13.18 -6.15 19.83
C GLN A 115 -12.71 -5.53 18.52
N SER A 116 -12.68 -6.33 17.45
CA SER A 116 -12.37 -5.85 16.10
C SER A 116 -13.56 -5.05 15.56
N ARG A 117 -13.29 -3.81 15.16
CA ARG A 117 -14.28 -2.86 14.65
C ARG A 117 -13.71 -2.14 13.43
N ALA A 118 -14.60 -1.59 12.60
CA ALA A 118 -14.18 -0.87 11.40
C ALA A 118 -13.24 0.30 11.76
N PRO A 119 -12.21 0.59 10.93
CA PRO A 119 -11.29 1.67 11.21
C PRO A 119 -12.01 3.03 11.17
N GLN A 120 -11.77 3.85 12.18
CA GLN A 120 -12.35 5.20 12.25
C GLN A 120 -11.47 6.23 11.52
N CYS A 121 -10.22 5.88 11.25
CA CYS A 121 -9.28 6.71 10.50
C CYS A 121 -8.53 5.87 9.46
N LEU A 122 -8.46 6.37 8.23
CA LEU A 122 -7.64 5.80 7.17
C LEU A 122 -6.47 6.74 6.91
N LEU A 123 -5.25 6.23 7.01
CA LEU A 123 -4.06 6.97 6.69
C LEU A 123 -3.79 6.86 5.19
N LEU A 124 -4.09 7.95 4.47
CA LEU A 124 -3.82 8.04 3.05
C LEU A 124 -2.48 8.73 2.82
N GLY A 125 -1.62 8.11 2.02
CA GLY A 125 -0.43 8.73 1.49
C GLY A 125 0.24 7.87 0.43
N PHE A 126 1.11 8.50 -0.36
CA PHE A 126 1.84 7.81 -1.41
C PHE A 126 2.85 6.83 -0.83
N ALA A 127 3.21 5.80 -1.59
CA ALA A 127 4.33 4.95 -1.21
C ALA A 127 5.62 5.79 -1.05
N LYS A 128 6.49 5.38 -0.11
CA LYS A 128 7.81 5.99 0.14
C LYS A 128 7.81 7.41 0.75
N CYS A 129 6.66 8.00 1.10
CA CYS A 129 6.61 9.29 1.79
C CYS A 129 6.65 9.20 3.34
N GLY A 130 6.96 8.01 3.89
CA GLY A 130 7.05 7.83 5.34
C GLY A 130 5.71 7.59 6.04
N THR A 131 4.65 7.20 5.33
CA THR A 131 3.36 6.83 5.95
C THR A 131 3.48 5.65 6.91
N SER A 132 4.36 4.69 6.63
CA SER A 132 4.63 3.56 7.54
C SER A 132 5.28 4.03 8.84
N ALA A 133 6.28 4.93 8.76
CA ALA A 133 6.89 5.51 9.95
C ALA A 133 5.87 6.29 10.78
N LEU A 134 5.02 7.10 10.13
CA LEU A 134 3.93 7.80 10.82
C LEU A 134 2.96 6.84 11.51
N LEU A 135 2.61 5.72 10.88
CA LEU A 135 1.75 4.70 11.48
C LEU A 135 2.39 4.10 12.73
N GLU A 136 3.69 3.77 12.69
CA GLU A 136 4.45 3.27 13.84
C GLU A 136 4.50 4.30 14.97
N PHE A 137 4.73 5.58 14.66
CA PHE A 137 4.69 6.65 15.66
C PHE A 137 3.31 6.79 16.31
N LEU A 138 2.23 6.67 15.53
CA LEU A 138 0.86 6.73 16.05
C LEU A 138 0.55 5.53 16.96
N ASN A 139 1.11 4.36 16.67
CA ASN A 139 0.91 3.14 17.48
C ASN A 139 1.50 3.25 18.89
N LEU A 140 2.44 4.18 19.13
CA LEU A 140 2.95 4.45 20.48
C LEU A 140 1.90 5.07 21.42
N HIS A 141 0.81 5.63 20.86
CA HIS A 141 -0.21 6.30 21.64
C HIS A 141 -1.22 5.30 22.22
N PRO A 142 -1.49 5.28 23.54
CA PRO A 142 -2.33 4.25 24.19
C PRO A 142 -3.79 4.23 23.73
N LYS A 143 -4.26 5.32 23.08
CA LYS A 143 -5.61 5.38 22.50
C LYS A 143 -5.67 5.04 21.01
N ILE A 144 -4.57 4.62 20.40
CA ILE A 144 -4.52 4.28 18.98
C ILE A 144 -4.15 2.81 18.87
N VAL A 145 -4.81 2.12 17.93
CA VAL A 145 -4.47 0.75 17.55
C VAL A 145 -4.29 0.73 16.04
N THR A 146 -3.12 0.32 15.57
CA THR A 146 -2.83 0.29 14.13
C THR A 146 -2.84 -1.12 13.58
N LEU A 147 -3.19 -1.26 12.30
CA LEU A 147 -2.99 -2.50 11.55
C LEU A 147 -1.59 -2.50 10.91
N ASP A 148 -0.78 -3.51 11.24
CA ASP A 148 0.64 -3.59 10.83
C ASP A 148 0.86 -3.94 9.35
N TRP A 149 -0.19 -4.30 8.63
CA TRP A 149 -0.13 -4.70 7.21
C TRP A 149 -1.20 -3.97 6.39
N GLU A 150 -1.03 -3.98 5.06
CA GLU A 150 -1.88 -3.26 4.12
C GLU A 150 -3.00 -4.17 3.60
N PRO A 151 -4.28 -3.97 4.00
CA PRO A 151 -5.36 -4.84 3.56
C PRO A 151 -5.80 -4.60 2.13
N ASP A 152 -5.53 -3.41 1.58
CA ASP A 152 -5.90 -3.00 0.22
C ASP A 152 -7.39 -3.23 -0.09
N TYR A 153 -8.25 -3.16 0.93
CA TYR A 153 -9.62 -3.66 0.83
C TYR A 153 -10.44 -2.90 -0.21
N PHE A 154 -10.33 -1.57 -0.24
CA PHE A 154 -11.07 -0.72 -1.19
C PHE A 154 -10.52 -0.74 -2.62
N CYS A 155 -9.39 -1.43 -2.85
CA CYS A 155 -8.82 -1.58 -4.18
C CYS A 155 -9.46 -2.75 -4.92
N ASP A 156 -9.56 -2.65 -6.24
CA ASP A 156 -10.35 -3.55 -7.11
C ASP A 156 -10.10 -5.03 -6.86
N ARG A 157 -8.83 -5.36 -6.65
CA ARG A 157 -8.34 -6.72 -6.41
C ARG A 157 -8.98 -7.39 -5.18
N MET A 158 -9.23 -6.64 -4.11
CA MET A 158 -9.74 -7.17 -2.85
C MET A 158 -11.23 -6.89 -2.68
N TYR A 159 -11.71 -5.73 -3.13
CA TYR A 159 -13.10 -5.31 -2.96
C TYR A 159 -14.10 -6.23 -3.65
N LYS A 160 -13.72 -6.80 -4.81
CA LYS A 160 -14.54 -7.77 -5.55
C LYS A 160 -14.52 -9.17 -4.91
N LYS A 161 -13.47 -9.51 -4.16
CA LYS A 161 -13.24 -10.86 -3.59
C LYS A 161 -13.79 -11.04 -2.19
N TYR A 162 -13.75 -9.99 -1.37
CA TYR A 162 -14.06 -10.07 0.05
C TYR A 162 -15.18 -9.11 0.47
N ASP A 163 -15.95 -9.54 1.47
CA ASP A 163 -17.03 -8.73 2.04
C ASP A 163 -16.52 -7.82 3.16
N LEU A 164 -17.35 -6.86 3.56
CA LEU A 164 -16.98 -5.88 4.60
C LEU A 164 -16.71 -6.56 5.95
N LYS A 165 -17.43 -7.64 6.27
CA LYS A 165 -17.20 -8.46 7.46
C LYS A 165 -15.78 -9.03 7.50
N TRP A 166 -15.23 -9.43 6.35
CA TRP A 166 -13.85 -9.89 6.26
C TRP A 166 -12.89 -8.75 6.63
N TYR A 167 -13.11 -7.55 6.09
CA TYR A 167 -12.28 -6.38 6.36
C TYR A 167 -12.28 -6.00 7.84
N VAL A 168 -13.46 -5.93 8.47
CA VAL A 168 -13.58 -5.65 9.91
C VAL A 168 -12.96 -6.76 10.75
N GLY A 169 -13.10 -8.03 10.35
CA GLY A 169 -12.46 -9.15 11.01
C GLY A 169 -10.93 -9.17 10.91
N ARG A 170 -10.33 -8.38 10.02
CA ARG A 170 -8.87 -8.19 9.92
C ARG A 170 -8.36 -7.07 10.83
N MET A 171 -9.25 -6.22 11.35
CA MET A 171 -8.83 -5.14 12.24
C MET A 171 -8.37 -5.69 13.58
N PRO A 172 -7.33 -5.10 14.18
CA PRO A 172 -6.88 -5.49 15.50
C PRO A 172 -7.98 -5.16 16.52
N PRO A 173 -8.15 -5.99 17.56
CA PRO A 173 -9.16 -5.74 18.57
C PRO A 173 -8.80 -4.46 19.35
N SER A 174 -9.76 -3.56 19.49
CA SER A 174 -9.61 -2.29 20.20
C SER A 174 -10.57 -2.21 21.38
N LEU A 175 -10.23 -1.43 22.39
CA LEU A 175 -11.12 -1.06 23.49
C LEU A 175 -12.06 0.08 23.06
N PRO A 176 -13.23 0.21 23.69
CA PRO A 176 -14.06 1.41 23.54
C PRO A 176 -13.24 2.68 23.86
N GLY A 177 -13.34 3.68 22.99
CA GLY A 177 -12.56 4.92 23.08
C GLY A 177 -11.17 4.88 22.44
N GLN A 178 -10.68 3.71 22.02
CA GLN A 178 -9.51 3.62 21.14
C GLN A 178 -9.91 3.82 19.67
N ILE A 179 -8.96 4.34 18.89
CA ILE A 179 -9.11 4.59 17.46
C ILE A 179 -8.29 3.55 16.70
N THR A 180 -8.97 2.78 15.85
CA THR A 180 -8.35 1.85 14.91
C THR A 180 -7.96 2.59 13.63
N ILE A 181 -6.70 2.43 13.22
CA ILE A 181 -6.14 3.07 12.03
C ILE A 181 -5.58 2.00 11.09
N GLU A 182 -5.88 2.18 9.80
CA GLU A 182 -5.35 1.37 8.71
C GLU A 182 -4.68 2.27 7.66
N LYS A 183 -3.67 1.72 6.97
CA LYS A 183 -2.93 2.39 5.90
C LYS A 183 -2.77 1.47 4.70
N SER A 184 -3.24 1.92 3.54
CA SER A 184 -3.04 1.28 2.24
C SER A 184 -2.77 2.34 1.16
N PRO A 185 -1.59 2.35 0.52
CA PRO A 185 -1.24 3.34 -0.51
C PRO A 185 -2.12 3.26 -1.76
N CYS A 186 -2.67 2.09 -2.06
CA CYS A 186 -3.46 1.88 -3.28
C CYS A 186 -4.74 2.73 -3.32
N TYR A 187 -5.25 3.18 -2.17
CA TYR A 187 -6.46 4.02 -2.10
C TYR A 187 -6.33 5.39 -2.76
N ILE A 188 -5.09 5.89 -2.95
CA ILE A 188 -4.84 7.15 -3.66
C ILE A 188 -4.78 6.94 -5.17
N VAL A 189 -4.29 5.78 -5.60
CA VAL A 189 -4.05 5.49 -7.02
C VAL A 189 -5.32 4.98 -7.69
N GLU A 190 -6.10 4.17 -6.98
CA GLU A 190 -7.33 3.58 -7.50
C GLU A 190 -8.45 4.61 -7.56
N HIS A 191 -9.04 4.77 -8.75
CA HIS A 191 -10.07 5.78 -8.96
C HIS A 191 -11.29 5.54 -8.07
N ASP A 192 -11.76 4.30 -7.94
CA ASP A 192 -13.02 4.01 -7.23
C ASP A 192 -12.89 3.92 -5.70
N ALA A 193 -11.66 3.93 -5.17
CA ALA A 193 -11.43 3.68 -3.74
C ALA A 193 -12.14 4.70 -2.84
N HIS A 194 -12.09 5.98 -3.21
CA HIS A 194 -12.74 7.04 -2.43
C HIS A 194 -14.27 6.87 -2.37
N ILE A 195 -14.90 6.43 -3.47
CA ILE A 195 -16.34 6.17 -3.53
C ILE A 195 -16.71 5.02 -2.59
N ARG A 196 -15.91 3.95 -2.58
CA ARG A 196 -16.12 2.78 -1.73
C ARG A 196 -15.89 3.07 -0.25
N ILE A 197 -14.88 3.89 0.07
CA ILE A 197 -14.60 4.38 1.42
C ILE A 197 -15.79 5.20 1.93
N HIS A 198 -16.27 6.15 1.11
CA HIS A 198 -17.42 6.98 1.44
C HIS A 198 -18.69 6.15 1.63
N ALA A 199 -18.90 5.12 0.81
CA ALA A 199 -20.02 4.19 0.94
C ALA A 199 -19.96 3.36 2.24
N MET A 200 -18.76 2.99 2.71
CA MET A 200 -18.59 2.31 3.99
C MET A 200 -18.91 3.25 5.16
N ASN A 201 -18.30 4.44 5.18
CA ASN A 201 -18.55 5.41 6.25
C ASN A 201 -18.19 6.81 5.77
N SER A 202 -19.20 7.63 5.52
CA SER A 202 -19.01 9.02 5.09
C SER A 202 -18.35 9.91 6.15
N SER A 203 -18.37 9.49 7.42
CA SER A 203 -17.75 10.20 8.55
C SER A 203 -16.33 9.72 8.87
N VAL A 204 -15.78 8.78 8.08
CA VAL A 204 -14.41 8.29 8.34
C VAL A 204 -13.41 9.43 8.18
N LYS A 205 -12.51 9.58 9.15
CA LYS A 205 -11.50 10.63 9.08
C LYS A 205 -10.41 10.20 8.12
N VAL A 206 -10.32 10.91 7.01
CA VAL A 206 -9.22 10.78 6.05
C VAL A 206 -8.19 11.87 6.35
N ARG A 207 -7.04 11.49 6.91
CA ARG A 207 -5.94 12.41 7.21
C ARG A 207 -4.85 12.21 6.16
N GLY A 208 -4.70 13.18 5.26
CA GLY A 208 -3.53 13.29 4.40
C GLY A 208 -2.43 14.08 5.12
N ALA A 209 -1.17 13.67 4.97
CA ALA A 209 -0.03 14.50 5.34
C ALA A 209 0.00 15.69 4.35
N ARG A 210 -0.38 16.89 4.82
CA ARG A 210 -0.14 18.11 4.05
C ARG A 210 1.36 18.40 4.11
N GLN A 211 1.97 18.55 2.94
CA GLN A 211 3.33 19.06 2.79
C GLN A 211 3.36 20.55 3.09
#